data_AF-I3T8N4-F1
#
_entry.id   AF-I3T8N4-F1
#
_cell.length_a   1.000
_cell.length_b   1.000
_cell.length_c   1.000
_cell.angle_alpha   90.00
_cell.angle_beta   90.00
_cell.angle_gamma   90.00
#
_symmetry.space_group_name_H-M   'P 1'
#
loop_
_entity.id
_entity.type
_entity.pdbx_description
1 polymer ?
#
loop_
_entity_poly.entity_id
_entity_poly.type
_entity_poly.pdbx_seq_one_letter_code
_entity_poly.pdbx_strand_id
1 'polypeptide(L)'
;MESLFLKTTLLQNQTFLQQEVAVGTDLTWLVEFLKGMVKPVAATAVVFLAVGLSFWQKLGLEVEMVVAVIRAFIQLSIIGFVSQFIFNQDNAGWILLAYLFMVSVAGYTAGQRAKHVPRGKYVAGVSILTGTAVTMFLLVLLSVFPFTPRYIIPIAGMMVGNSMTVTGVTMKRLRDDIKTQTNLVETALALGATPRQATHQQVKRALIIALSPVVDNTKTVGLISLPGAMTGLIMGGASPLEAIQLQIVVMNMMIGAATMSCMMATYLCWPAFFTKAYQLETKVFSN
;
A
#
# COMPACT_ATOMS: atom_id res chain seq x y z
N MET A 1 -21.54 -7.75 -54.45
CA MET A 1 -20.91 -8.03 -53.13
C MET A 1 -20.50 -6.74 -52.41
N GLU A 2 -20.05 -5.70 -53.12
CA GLU A 2 -19.73 -4.37 -52.53
C GLU A 2 -20.92 -3.60 -51.92
N SER A 3 -22.14 -3.77 -52.46
CA SER A 3 -23.33 -3.03 -51.97
C SER A 3 -23.79 -3.47 -50.58
N LEU A 4 -23.48 -4.71 -50.16
CA LEU A 4 -23.82 -5.23 -48.84
C LEU A 4 -22.83 -4.70 -47.78
N PHE A 5 -21.54 -4.62 -48.12
CA PHE A 5 -20.51 -4.05 -47.25
C PHE A 5 -20.75 -2.56 -46.98
N LEU A 6 -21.04 -1.76 -48.00
CA LEU A 6 -21.37 -0.33 -47.84
C LEU A 6 -22.60 -0.11 -46.94
N LYS A 7 -23.62 -0.97 -47.05
CA LYS A 7 -24.82 -0.89 -46.21
C LYS A 7 -24.52 -1.26 -44.74
N THR A 8 -23.60 -2.19 -44.52
CA THR A 8 -23.19 -2.62 -43.17
C THR A 8 -22.33 -1.55 -42.50
N THR A 9 -21.42 -0.92 -43.26
CA THR A 9 -20.59 0.19 -42.75
C THR A 9 -21.41 1.46 -42.48
N LEU A 10 -22.42 1.78 -43.30
CA LEU A 10 -23.31 2.92 -43.06
C LEU A 10 -24.24 2.69 -41.87
N LEU A 11 -24.77 1.47 -41.69
CA LEU A 11 -25.58 1.13 -40.51
C LEU A 11 -24.76 1.20 -39.22
N GLN A 12 -23.50 0.77 -39.28
CA GLN A 12 -22.59 0.81 -38.13
C GLN A 12 -22.15 2.25 -37.80
N ASN A 13 -22.02 3.12 -38.79
CA ASN A 13 -21.70 4.53 -38.55
C ASN A 13 -22.92 5.31 -38.00
N GLN A 14 -24.14 4.94 -38.40
CA GLN A 14 -25.36 5.53 -37.81
C GLN A 14 -25.62 5.10 -36.37
N THR A 15 -25.26 3.86 -35.98
CA THR A 15 -25.32 3.46 -34.56
C THR A 15 -24.26 4.14 -33.71
N PHE A 16 -23.06 4.41 -34.24
CA PHE A 16 -22.03 5.18 -33.54
C PHE A 16 -22.42 6.65 -33.33
N LEU A 17 -23.02 7.30 -34.34
CA LEU A 17 -23.47 8.70 -34.21
C LEU A 17 -24.71 8.88 -33.32
N GLN A 18 -25.53 7.84 -33.12
CA GLN A 18 -26.61 7.85 -32.12
C GLN A 18 -26.09 7.68 -30.68
N GLN A 19 -24.88 7.17 -30.49
CA GLN A 19 -24.31 6.91 -29.16
C GLN A 19 -23.60 8.14 -28.56
N GLU A 20 -23.20 9.12 -29.38
CA GLU A 20 -22.50 10.34 -28.93
C GLU A 20 -23.41 11.54 -28.57
N VAL A 21 -24.72 11.50 -28.85
CA VAL A 21 -25.61 12.67 -28.65
C VAL A 21 -26.52 12.58 -27.41
N ALA A 22 -26.48 11.49 -26.64
CA ALA A 22 -27.25 11.39 -25.39
C ALA A 22 -26.48 11.95 -24.17
N VAL A 23 -26.15 13.24 -24.20
CA VAL A 23 -25.88 14.00 -22.96
C VAL A 23 -27.23 14.24 -22.29
N GLY A 24 -27.73 13.20 -21.60
CA GLY A 24 -28.96 13.23 -20.82
C GLY A 24 -28.66 13.57 -19.35
N THR A 25 -28.98 14.78 -18.94
CA THR A 25 -29.26 15.11 -17.53
C THR A 25 -30.40 14.24 -17.01
N ASP A 26 -30.18 13.58 -15.85
CA ASP A 26 -31.12 13.03 -14.85
C ASP A 26 -30.84 11.56 -14.49
N LEU A 27 -30.28 11.34 -13.29
CA LEU A 27 -30.25 10.09 -12.48
C LEU A 27 -29.85 8.74 -13.13
N THR A 28 -29.71 8.65 -14.45
CA THR A 28 -29.35 7.46 -15.22
C THR A 28 -27.97 6.95 -14.85
N TRP A 29 -27.00 7.86 -14.72
CA TRP A 29 -25.65 7.53 -14.25
C TRP A 29 -25.66 6.88 -12.85
N LEU A 30 -26.55 7.33 -11.96
CA LEU A 30 -26.67 6.85 -10.58
C LEU A 30 -27.32 5.45 -10.59
N VAL A 31 -28.32 5.25 -11.44
CA VAL A 31 -28.95 3.93 -11.65
C VAL A 31 -27.98 2.95 -12.30
N GLU A 32 -27.18 3.36 -13.28
CA GLU A 32 -26.14 2.53 -13.89
C GLU A 32 -25.03 2.18 -12.90
N PHE A 33 -24.59 3.15 -12.10
CA PHE A 33 -23.65 2.91 -11.01
C PHE A 33 -24.23 1.90 -9.99
N LEU A 34 -25.46 2.11 -9.52
CA LEU A 34 -26.13 1.20 -8.58
C LEU A 34 -26.33 -0.21 -9.16
N LYS A 35 -26.71 -0.33 -10.44
CA LYS A 35 -26.81 -1.62 -11.13
C LYS A 35 -25.45 -2.30 -11.26
N GLY A 36 -24.39 -1.54 -11.56
CA GLY A 36 -23.01 -2.02 -11.59
C GLY A 36 -22.51 -2.52 -10.23
N MET A 37 -23.03 -1.96 -9.13
CA MET A 37 -22.65 -2.31 -7.75
C MET A 37 -23.26 -3.62 -7.25
N VAL A 38 -24.29 -4.18 -7.89
CA VAL A 38 -24.96 -5.42 -7.46
C VAL A 38 -23.98 -6.60 -7.37
N LYS A 39 -23.08 -6.73 -8.35
CA LYS A 39 -22.07 -7.81 -8.38
C LYS A 39 -21.02 -7.66 -7.25
N PRO A 40 -20.39 -6.48 -7.05
CA PRO A 40 -19.56 -6.22 -5.87
C PRO A 40 -20.25 -6.49 -4.53
N VAL A 41 -21.52 -6.09 -4.40
CA VAL A 41 -22.30 -6.31 -3.17
C VAL A 41 -22.54 -7.81 -2.95
N ALA A 42 -22.89 -8.58 -3.97
CA ALA A 42 -23.01 -10.03 -3.84
C ALA A 42 -21.69 -10.69 -3.41
N ALA A 43 -20.54 -10.20 -3.89
CA ALA A 43 -19.22 -10.69 -3.48
C ALA A 43 -18.90 -10.41 -1.99
N THR A 44 -19.55 -9.43 -1.36
CA THR A 44 -19.39 -9.20 0.10
C THR A 44 -19.91 -10.35 0.95
N ALA A 45 -20.71 -11.28 0.39
CA ALA A 45 -21.12 -12.52 1.06
C ALA A 45 -19.91 -13.33 1.59
N VAL A 46 -18.78 -13.30 0.88
CA VAL A 46 -17.54 -13.97 1.33
C VAL A 46 -16.97 -13.30 2.60
N VAL A 47 -17.09 -11.97 2.70
CA VAL A 47 -16.69 -11.24 3.92
C VAL A 47 -17.63 -11.59 5.06
N PHE A 48 -18.95 -11.68 4.82
CA PHE A 48 -19.90 -12.09 5.85
C PHE A 48 -19.63 -13.50 6.38
N LEU A 49 -19.22 -14.44 5.52
CA LEU A 49 -18.75 -15.76 5.95
C LEU A 49 -17.51 -15.66 6.83
N ALA A 50 -16.52 -14.86 6.45
CA ALA A 50 -15.31 -14.66 7.24
C ALA A 50 -15.61 -13.99 8.60
N VAL A 51 -16.56 -13.05 8.65
CA VAL A 51 -17.04 -12.43 9.89
C VAL A 51 -17.77 -13.47 10.77
N GLY A 52 -18.60 -14.33 10.19
CA GLY A 52 -19.25 -15.43 10.91
C GLY A 52 -18.25 -16.42 11.51
N LEU A 53 -17.20 -16.77 10.76
CA LEU A 53 -16.09 -17.60 11.25
C LEU A 53 -15.29 -16.89 12.34
N SER A 54 -15.03 -15.59 12.20
CA SER A 54 -14.37 -14.77 13.23
C SER A 54 -15.16 -14.79 14.53
N PHE A 55 -16.48 -14.61 14.44
CA PHE A 55 -17.37 -14.62 15.59
C PHE A 55 -17.37 -16.00 16.27
N TRP A 56 -17.42 -17.07 15.49
CA TRP A 56 -17.37 -18.43 16.01
C TRP A 56 -16.05 -18.74 16.73
N GLN A 57 -14.94 -18.25 16.19
CA GLN A 57 -13.60 -18.40 16.78
C GLN A 57 -13.25 -17.30 17.80
N LYS A 58 -14.14 -16.34 18.05
CA LYS A 58 -13.97 -15.21 18.99
C LYS A 58 -12.70 -14.38 18.74
N LEU A 59 -12.36 -14.11 17.48
CA LEU A 59 -11.17 -13.30 17.15
C LEU A 59 -11.34 -11.81 17.49
N GLY A 60 -12.58 -11.32 17.65
CA GLY A 60 -12.85 -9.91 17.98
C GLY A 60 -12.57 -8.95 16.81
N LEU A 61 -12.49 -9.48 15.59
CA LEU A 61 -12.19 -8.71 14.37
C LEU A 61 -13.45 -8.30 13.61
N GLU A 62 -14.64 -8.67 14.07
CA GLU A 62 -15.89 -8.55 13.32
C GLU A 62 -16.19 -7.09 12.98
N VAL A 63 -16.14 -6.21 13.98
CA VAL A 63 -16.37 -4.77 13.82
C VAL A 63 -15.25 -4.14 13.00
N GLU A 64 -13.99 -4.54 13.23
CA GLU A 64 -12.85 -4.03 12.46
C GLU A 64 -12.96 -4.37 10.97
N MET A 65 -13.39 -5.60 10.64
CA MET A 65 -13.59 -6.05 9.26
C MET A 65 -14.72 -5.28 8.56
N VAL A 66 -15.88 -5.13 9.21
CA VAL A 66 -17.02 -4.40 8.63
C VAL A 66 -16.66 -2.92 8.41
N VAL A 67 -16.04 -2.27 9.41
CA VAL A 67 -15.59 -0.88 9.29
C VAL A 67 -14.53 -0.76 8.19
N ALA A 68 -13.62 -1.72 8.05
CA ALA A 68 -12.61 -1.71 6.99
C ALA A 68 -13.23 -1.81 5.59
N VAL A 69 -14.24 -2.66 5.38
CA VAL A 69 -14.94 -2.79 4.10
C VAL A 69 -15.70 -1.51 3.74
N ILE A 70 -16.48 -0.96 4.67
CA ILE A 70 -17.22 0.28 4.45
C ILE A 70 -16.25 1.43 4.12
N ARG A 71 -15.17 1.55 4.91
CA ARG A 71 -14.13 2.56 4.68
C ARG A 71 -13.47 2.38 3.31
N ALA A 72 -13.11 1.15 2.92
CA ALA A 72 -12.49 0.88 1.63
C ALA A 72 -13.41 1.24 0.48
N PHE A 73 -14.70 0.91 0.58
CA PHE A 73 -15.71 1.27 -0.43
C PHE A 73 -15.81 2.79 -0.62
N ILE A 74 -15.93 3.54 0.48
CA ILE A 74 -16.01 5.00 0.44
C ILE A 74 -14.71 5.59 -0.13
N GLN A 75 -13.55 5.10 0.32
CA GLN A 75 -12.25 5.59 -0.13
C GLN A 75 -12.01 5.34 -1.62
N LEU A 76 -12.31 4.14 -2.12
CA LEU A 76 -12.16 3.81 -3.54
C LEU A 76 -13.10 4.64 -4.41
N SER A 77 -14.34 4.87 -3.98
CA SER A 77 -15.30 5.72 -4.69
C SER A 77 -14.80 7.16 -4.81
N ILE A 78 -14.30 7.73 -3.70
CA ILE A 78 -13.72 9.08 -3.69
C ILE A 78 -12.47 9.14 -4.57
N ILE A 79 -11.55 8.19 -4.43
CA ILE A 79 -10.30 8.16 -5.21
C ILE A 79 -10.59 8.02 -6.70
N GLY A 80 -11.57 7.21 -7.10
CA GLY A 80 -11.97 7.08 -8.51
C GLY A 80 -12.40 8.43 -9.10
N PHE A 81 -13.24 9.17 -8.39
CA PHE A 81 -13.69 10.50 -8.81
C PHE A 81 -12.53 11.53 -8.83
N VAL A 82 -11.74 11.57 -7.77
CA VAL A 82 -10.61 12.50 -7.63
C VAL A 82 -9.52 12.23 -8.69
N SER A 83 -9.27 10.97 -9.02
CA SER A 83 -8.23 10.59 -9.99
C SER A 83 -8.56 11.08 -11.40
N GLN A 84 -9.84 11.12 -11.78
CA GLN A 84 -10.25 11.67 -13.08
C GLN A 84 -9.85 13.14 -13.22
N PHE A 85 -9.99 13.94 -12.15
CA PHE A 85 -9.57 15.34 -12.14
C PHE A 85 -8.05 15.48 -12.13
N ILE A 86 -7.35 14.71 -11.29
CA ILE A 86 -5.90 14.82 -11.14
C ILE A 86 -5.15 14.36 -12.41
N PHE A 87 -5.64 13.33 -13.10
CA PHE A 87 -4.95 12.77 -14.27
C PHE A 87 -5.05 13.66 -15.51
N ASN A 88 -6.00 14.59 -15.57
CA ASN A 88 -6.12 15.56 -16.66
C ASN A 88 -5.25 16.82 -16.45
N GLN A 89 -4.55 16.92 -15.33
CA GLN A 89 -3.73 18.08 -14.98
C GLN A 89 -2.24 17.74 -15.09
N ASP A 90 -1.54 18.32 -16.07
CA ASP A 90 -0.09 18.15 -16.25
C ASP A 90 0.73 19.03 -15.29
N ASN A 91 0.43 18.97 -13.99
CA ASN A 91 1.13 19.75 -12.97
C ASN A 91 1.75 18.85 -11.89
N ALA A 92 3.07 18.91 -11.76
CA ALA A 92 3.86 18.19 -10.76
C ALA A 92 3.42 18.48 -9.32
N GLY A 93 2.81 19.65 -9.05
CA GLY A 93 2.28 20.01 -7.74
C GLY A 93 1.21 19.03 -7.23
N TRP A 94 0.32 18.55 -8.11
CA TRP A 94 -0.72 17.59 -7.74
C TRP A 94 -0.14 16.21 -7.40
N ILE A 95 0.89 15.80 -8.13
CA ILE A 95 1.61 14.55 -7.86
C ILE A 95 2.25 14.61 -6.48
N LEU A 96 2.97 15.69 -6.17
CA LEU A 96 3.64 15.87 -4.88
C LEU A 96 2.63 15.92 -3.73
N LEU A 97 1.52 16.65 -3.91
CA LEU A 97 0.46 16.75 -2.91
C LEU A 97 -0.17 15.38 -2.61
N ALA A 98 -0.55 14.64 -3.66
CA ALA A 98 -1.09 13.29 -3.53
C ALA A 98 -0.09 12.36 -2.83
N TYR A 99 1.18 12.43 -3.20
CA TYR A 99 2.25 11.65 -2.58
C TYR A 99 2.42 11.95 -1.08
N LEU A 100 2.50 13.23 -0.70
CA LEU A 100 2.62 13.63 0.71
C LEU A 100 1.39 13.24 1.53
N PHE A 101 0.19 13.33 0.94
CA PHE A 101 -1.03 12.83 1.56
C PHE A 101 -0.96 11.32 1.82
N MET A 102 -0.57 10.53 0.81
CA MET A 102 -0.40 9.07 0.95
C MET A 102 0.60 8.72 2.05
N VAL A 103 1.77 9.38 2.08
CA VAL A 103 2.82 9.14 3.09
C VAL A 103 2.34 9.50 4.49
N SER A 104 1.56 10.58 4.63
CA SER A 104 1.01 11.00 5.92
C SER A 104 -0.01 10.00 6.48
N VAL A 105 -0.93 9.52 5.64
CA VAL A 105 -1.90 8.46 6.00
C VAL A 105 -1.18 7.14 6.32
N ALA A 106 -0.15 6.81 5.55
CA ALA A 106 0.68 5.63 5.76
C ALA A 106 1.44 5.70 7.09
N GLY A 107 2.11 6.81 7.39
CA GLY A 107 2.81 7.03 8.66
C GLY A 107 1.88 6.95 9.86
N TYR A 108 0.69 7.55 9.76
CA TYR A 108 -0.34 7.44 10.80
C TYR A 108 -0.77 5.98 11.02
N THR A 109 -1.07 5.25 9.94
CA THR A 109 -1.58 3.88 9.99
C THR A 109 -0.52 2.89 10.49
N ALA A 110 0.72 3.01 10.00
CA ALA A 110 1.86 2.22 10.46
C ALA A 110 2.18 2.50 11.94
N GLY A 111 2.18 3.77 12.36
CA GLY A 111 2.36 4.14 13.75
C GLY A 111 1.24 3.64 14.67
N GLN A 112 -0.02 3.66 14.21
CA GLN A 112 -1.15 3.12 14.94
C GLN A 112 -1.07 1.58 15.08
N ARG A 113 -0.39 0.89 14.17
CA ARG A 113 -0.10 -0.55 14.30
C ARG A 113 0.93 -0.83 15.40
N ALA A 114 1.80 0.14 15.69
CA ALA A 114 2.83 0.08 16.72
C ALA A 114 2.52 1.07 17.88
N LYS A 115 1.29 1.07 18.43
CA LYS A 115 0.80 2.08 19.40
C LYS A 115 1.72 2.32 20.60
N HIS A 116 2.43 1.30 21.05
CA HIS A 116 3.30 1.35 22.22
C HIS A 116 4.75 1.75 21.89
N VAL A 117 5.02 2.14 20.64
CA VAL A 117 6.31 2.71 20.26
C VAL A 117 6.25 4.22 20.44
N PRO A 118 7.17 4.83 21.22
CA PRO A 118 7.16 6.26 21.46
C PRO A 118 7.32 7.02 20.15
N ARG A 119 6.47 8.03 19.94
CA ARG A 119 6.42 8.80 18.68
C ARG A 119 6.28 7.92 17.43
N GLY A 120 5.67 6.74 17.55
CA GLY A 120 5.61 5.75 16.48
C GLY A 120 5.04 6.27 15.15
N LYS A 121 4.07 7.20 15.19
CA LYS A 121 3.51 7.85 13.99
C LYS A 121 4.54 8.69 13.24
N TYR A 122 5.36 9.46 13.95
CA TYR A 122 6.41 10.28 13.37
C TYR A 122 7.56 9.42 12.83
N VAL A 123 8.01 8.45 13.63
CA VAL A 123 9.06 7.49 13.23
C VAL A 123 8.63 6.75 11.96
N ALA A 124 7.40 6.22 11.93
CA ALA A 124 6.89 5.53 10.75
C ALA A 124 6.78 6.46 9.53
N GLY A 125 6.24 7.67 9.71
CA GLY A 125 6.08 8.65 8.62
C GLY A 125 7.41 9.05 8.00
N VAL A 126 8.41 9.42 8.81
CA VAL A 126 9.75 9.79 8.32
C VAL A 126 10.44 8.61 7.65
N SER A 127 10.29 7.41 8.19
CA SER A 127 10.92 6.21 7.64
C SER A 127 10.34 5.84 6.28
N ILE A 128 9.01 5.85 6.16
CA ILE A 128 8.31 5.61 4.90
C ILE A 128 8.69 6.70 3.90
N LEU A 129 8.59 7.98 4.28
CA LEU A 129 8.95 9.10 3.41
C LEU A 129 10.37 8.95 2.86
N THR A 130 11.34 8.64 3.71
CA THR A 130 12.74 8.52 3.31
C THR A 130 12.93 7.33 2.37
N GLY A 131 12.42 6.15 2.73
CA GLY A 131 12.57 4.95 1.90
C GLY A 131 11.88 5.08 0.54
N THR A 132 10.67 5.64 0.51
CA THR A 132 9.94 5.86 -0.75
C THR A 132 10.51 7.02 -1.55
N ALA A 133 11.00 8.09 -0.92
CA ALA A 133 11.60 9.22 -1.64
C ALA A 133 12.93 8.83 -2.31
N VAL A 134 13.80 8.06 -1.64
CA VAL A 134 15.04 7.55 -2.25
C VAL A 134 14.72 6.70 -3.49
N THR A 135 13.71 5.83 -3.38
CA THR A 135 13.34 4.94 -4.48
C THR A 135 12.67 5.69 -5.63
N MET A 136 11.81 6.66 -5.35
CA MET A 136 11.21 7.54 -6.37
C MET A 136 12.26 8.41 -7.05
N PHE A 137 13.21 8.96 -6.29
CA PHE A 137 14.29 9.78 -6.84
C PHE A 137 15.13 8.99 -7.84
N LEU A 138 15.48 7.74 -7.50
CA LEU A 138 16.19 6.85 -8.42
C LEU A 138 15.39 6.56 -9.70
N LEU A 139 14.07 6.37 -9.59
CA LEU A 139 13.22 6.17 -10.77
C LEU A 139 13.23 7.37 -11.71
N VAL A 140 13.08 8.57 -11.15
CA VAL A 140 13.06 9.81 -11.94
C VAL A 140 14.43 10.04 -12.58
N LEU A 141 15.52 9.79 -11.84
CA LEU A 141 16.88 9.91 -12.34
C LEU A 141 17.16 8.95 -13.50
N LEU A 142 16.69 7.70 -13.39
CA LEU A 142 16.85 6.66 -14.42
C LEU A 142 15.88 6.82 -15.59
N SER A 143 14.97 7.81 -15.56
CA SER A 143 13.96 8.06 -16.59
C SER A 143 13.18 6.81 -16.99
N VAL A 144 12.86 5.95 -16.00
CA VAL A 144 12.21 4.66 -16.27
C VAL A 144 10.80 4.85 -16.82
N PHE A 145 10.08 5.89 -16.35
CA PHE A 145 8.74 6.25 -16.80
C PHE A 145 8.59 7.76 -17.02
N PRO A 146 7.65 8.17 -17.91
CA PRO A 146 7.27 9.56 -18.00
C PRO A 146 6.69 10.03 -16.66
N PHE A 147 7.13 11.20 -16.20
CA PHE A 147 6.69 11.78 -14.94
C PHE A 147 5.29 12.40 -15.08
N THR A 148 4.29 11.56 -15.31
CA THR A 148 2.88 11.97 -15.40
C THR A 148 2.06 11.42 -14.23
N PRO A 149 0.97 12.10 -13.83
CA PRO A 149 0.16 11.67 -12.70
C PRO A 149 -0.36 10.23 -12.82
N ARG A 150 -0.66 9.80 -14.05
CA ARG A 150 -1.23 8.47 -14.35
C ARG A 150 -0.29 7.31 -14.03
N TYR A 151 1.03 7.51 -14.11
CA TYR A 151 2.01 6.49 -13.74
C TYR A 151 2.51 6.68 -12.31
N ILE A 152 2.86 7.91 -11.94
CA ILE A 152 3.56 8.18 -10.69
C ILE A 152 2.66 7.95 -9.47
N ILE A 153 1.39 8.37 -9.51
CA ILE A 153 0.49 8.28 -8.35
C ILE A 153 0.20 6.81 -8.00
N PRO A 154 -0.20 5.93 -8.94
CA PRO A 154 -0.41 4.51 -8.63
C PRO A 154 0.85 3.80 -8.13
N ILE A 155 2.00 4.02 -8.77
CA ILE A 155 3.28 3.39 -8.37
C ILE A 155 3.67 3.85 -6.97
N ALA A 156 3.60 5.15 -6.70
CA ALA A 156 3.86 5.70 -5.38
C ALA A 156 2.90 5.13 -4.33
N GLY A 157 1.60 5.01 -4.65
CA GLY A 157 0.60 4.43 -3.76
C GLY A 157 0.90 2.98 -3.38
N MET A 158 1.28 2.13 -4.35
CA MET A 158 1.68 0.74 -4.10
C MET A 158 2.94 0.68 -3.22
N MET A 159 3.92 1.53 -3.50
CA MET A 159 5.20 1.55 -2.81
C MET A 159 5.06 2.06 -1.35
N VAL A 160 4.28 3.13 -1.15
CA VAL A 160 3.94 3.67 0.17
C VAL A 160 3.09 2.67 0.97
N GLY A 161 2.11 2.02 0.34
CA GLY A 161 1.26 1.02 1.00
C GLY A 161 2.03 -0.22 1.45
N ASN A 162 2.97 -0.70 0.64
CA ASN A 162 3.86 -1.80 1.03
C ASN A 162 4.78 -1.37 2.19
N SER A 163 5.43 -0.23 2.05
CA SER A 163 6.33 0.35 3.07
C SER A 163 5.60 0.58 4.41
N MET A 164 4.35 1.04 4.38
CA MET A 164 3.47 1.17 5.54
C MET A 164 3.33 -0.16 6.29
N THR A 165 3.04 -1.23 5.55
CA THR A 165 2.79 -2.54 6.14
C THR A 165 4.05 -3.11 6.77
N VAL A 166 5.17 -3.10 6.03
CA VAL A 166 6.46 -3.62 6.52
C VAL A 166 6.97 -2.79 7.70
N THR A 167 6.93 -1.46 7.61
CA THR A 167 7.37 -0.57 8.69
C THR A 167 6.57 -0.77 9.96
N GLY A 168 5.23 -0.80 9.87
CA GLY A 168 4.37 -1.02 11.03
C GLY A 168 4.58 -2.38 11.69
N VAL A 169 4.78 -3.45 10.90
CA VAL A 169 5.11 -4.79 11.42
C VAL A 169 6.48 -4.80 12.08
N THR A 170 7.50 -4.20 11.44
CA THR A 170 8.87 -4.12 11.97
C THR A 170 8.90 -3.43 13.33
N MET A 171 8.27 -2.26 13.45
CA MET A 171 8.24 -1.49 14.70
C MET A 171 7.51 -2.24 15.82
N LYS A 172 6.35 -2.83 15.51
CA LYS A 172 5.59 -3.64 16.47
C LYS A 172 6.41 -4.85 16.94
N ARG A 173 6.99 -5.61 15.99
CA ARG A 173 7.75 -6.82 16.30
C ARG A 173 9.02 -6.53 17.08
N LEU A 174 9.75 -5.47 16.72
CA LEU A 174 10.93 -5.06 17.47
C LEU A 174 10.60 -4.75 18.94
N ARG A 175 9.54 -3.97 19.18
CA ARG A 175 9.08 -3.65 20.53
C ARG A 175 8.65 -4.90 21.30
N ASP A 176 7.89 -5.79 20.65
CA ASP A 176 7.41 -7.01 21.29
C ASP A 176 8.56 -7.99 21.59
N ASP A 177 9.53 -8.14 20.67
CA ASP A 177 10.72 -8.99 20.89
C ASP A 177 11.61 -8.45 22.01
N ILE A 178 11.82 -7.12 22.09
CA ILE A 178 12.56 -6.50 23.21
C ILE A 178 11.80 -6.73 24.51
N LYS A 179 10.48 -6.54 24.54
CA LYS A 179 9.65 -6.77 25.73
C LYS A 179 9.75 -8.21 26.22
N THR A 180 9.64 -9.19 25.31
CA THR A 180 9.73 -10.61 25.66
C THR A 180 11.13 -11.00 26.12
N GLN A 181 12.18 -10.38 25.58
CA GLN A 181 13.58 -10.72 25.86
C GLN A 181 14.27 -9.67 26.74
N THR A 182 13.52 -8.95 27.58
CA THR A 182 14.02 -7.86 28.43
C THR A 182 15.24 -8.31 29.23
N ASN A 183 15.19 -9.48 29.88
CA ASN A 183 16.30 -10.02 30.67
C ASN A 183 17.59 -10.19 29.87
N LEU A 184 17.50 -10.63 28.61
CA LEU A 184 18.68 -10.80 27.74
C LEU A 184 19.28 -9.46 27.35
N VAL A 185 18.42 -8.48 27.03
CA VAL A 185 18.84 -7.12 26.66
C VAL A 185 19.49 -6.44 27.87
N GLU A 186 18.90 -6.52 29.06
CA GLU A 186 19.46 -5.94 30.28
C GLU A 186 20.78 -6.60 30.69
N THR A 187 20.87 -7.93 30.58
CA THR A 187 22.12 -8.65 30.86
C THR A 187 23.23 -8.19 29.91
N ALA A 188 22.94 -8.05 28.62
CA ALA A 188 23.92 -7.56 27.65
C ALA A 188 24.37 -6.13 27.98
N LEU A 189 23.44 -5.24 28.32
CA LEU A 189 23.76 -3.87 28.75
C LEU A 189 24.62 -3.85 30.04
N ALA A 190 24.30 -4.71 31.02
CA ALA A 190 25.06 -4.84 32.26
C ALA A 190 26.49 -5.36 32.02
N LEU A 191 26.70 -6.17 30.98
CA LEU A 191 28.02 -6.61 30.51
C LEU A 191 28.75 -5.54 29.66
N GLY A 192 28.18 -4.33 29.53
CA GLY A 192 28.79 -3.22 28.80
C GLY A 192 28.49 -3.18 27.31
N ALA A 193 27.54 -4.00 26.82
CA ALA A 193 27.12 -3.92 25.42
C ALA A 193 26.40 -2.59 25.14
N THR A 194 26.62 -2.04 23.94
CA THR A 194 25.83 -0.88 23.48
C THR A 194 24.38 -1.30 23.19
N PRO A 195 23.39 -0.38 23.24
CA PRO A 195 22.00 -0.72 22.91
C PRO A 195 21.80 -1.37 21.54
N ARG A 196 22.64 -1.00 20.56
CA ARG A 196 22.64 -1.59 19.21
C ARG A 196 23.12 -3.04 19.23
N GLN A 197 24.12 -3.37 20.04
CA GLN A 197 24.58 -4.76 20.23
C GLN A 197 23.55 -5.57 21.02
N ALA A 198 23.00 -5.00 22.08
CA ALA A 198 22.01 -5.66 22.95
C ALA A 198 20.70 -6.01 22.21
N THR A 199 20.34 -5.25 21.17
CA THR A 199 19.10 -5.46 20.38
C THR A 199 19.30 -6.05 18.99
N HIS A 200 20.53 -6.38 18.60
CA HIS A 200 20.87 -6.79 17.23
C HIS A 200 20.02 -7.99 16.75
N GLN A 201 19.84 -9.00 17.61
CA GLN A 201 19.09 -10.20 17.26
C GLN A 201 17.59 -9.92 17.10
N GLN A 202 17.03 -9.05 17.95
CA GLN A 202 15.63 -8.64 17.91
C GLN A 202 15.35 -7.79 16.66
N VAL A 203 16.27 -6.87 16.30
CA VAL A 203 16.20 -6.10 15.06
C VAL A 203 16.24 -7.03 13.84
N LYS A 204 17.18 -7.97 13.79
CA LYS A 204 17.31 -8.93 12.69
C LYS A 204 16.02 -9.75 12.53
N ARG A 205 15.48 -10.28 13.64
CA ARG A 205 14.24 -11.08 13.61
C ARG A 205 13.05 -10.26 13.14
N ALA A 206 12.88 -9.04 13.65
CA ALA A 206 11.79 -8.16 13.27
C ALA A 206 11.83 -7.81 11.78
N LEU A 207 13.02 -7.51 11.24
CA LEU A 207 13.21 -7.23 9.81
C LEU A 207 12.89 -8.44 8.93
N ILE A 208 13.39 -9.64 9.27
CA ILE A 208 13.10 -10.86 8.52
C ILE A 208 11.58 -11.10 8.48
N ILE A 209 10.91 -11.09 9.64
CA ILE A 209 9.47 -11.32 9.72
C ILE A 209 8.68 -10.30 8.88
N ALA A 210 9.08 -9.03 8.92
CA ALA A 210 8.38 -7.98 8.20
C ALA A 210 8.61 -8.02 6.68
N LEU A 211 9.80 -8.41 6.23
CA LEU A 211 10.17 -8.44 4.81
C LEU A 211 9.82 -9.75 4.11
N SER A 212 9.70 -10.88 4.83
CA SER A 212 9.37 -12.18 4.24
C SER A 212 8.17 -12.13 3.27
N PRO A 213 7.01 -11.52 3.62
CA PRO A 213 5.88 -11.47 2.70
C PRO A 213 6.18 -10.74 1.38
N VAL A 214 7.03 -9.71 1.42
CA VAL A 214 7.42 -8.95 0.21
C VAL A 214 8.33 -9.79 -0.68
N VAL A 215 9.30 -10.47 -0.07
CA VAL A 215 10.21 -11.39 -0.77
C VAL A 215 9.44 -12.56 -1.37
N ASP A 216 8.52 -13.16 -0.62
CA ASP A 216 7.75 -14.32 -1.06
C ASP A 216 6.73 -13.96 -2.15
N ASN A 217 6.12 -12.78 -2.08
CA ASN A 217 5.30 -12.26 -3.17
C ASN A 217 6.14 -12.04 -4.44
N THR A 218 7.36 -11.52 -4.30
CA THR A 218 8.29 -11.30 -5.43
C THR A 218 8.75 -12.61 -6.07
N LYS A 219 8.98 -13.67 -5.28
CA LYS A 219 9.36 -14.99 -5.81
C LYS A 219 8.25 -15.69 -6.59
N THR A 220 7.00 -15.37 -6.28
CA THR A 220 5.82 -16.10 -6.78
C THR A 220 5.00 -15.28 -7.78
N VAL A 221 5.37 -14.01 -8.00
CA VAL A 221 4.74 -13.12 -8.98
C VAL A 221 4.88 -13.71 -10.38
N GLY A 222 3.77 -13.80 -11.10
CA GLY A 222 3.70 -14.42 -12.43
C GLY A 222 3.55 -15.95 -12.43
N LEU A 223 3.83 -16.64 -11.33
CA LEU A 223 3.62 -18.10 -11.21
C LEU A 223 2.26 -18.46 -10.62
N ILE A 224 1.91 -17.85 -9.49
CA ILE A 224 0.64 -18.13 -8.78
C ILE A 224 -0.32 -16.94 -8.78
N SER A 225 0.21 -15.74 -9.02
CA SER A 225 -0.57 -14.52 -9.01
C SER A 225 -0.11 -13.58 -10.11
N LEU A 226 -1.07 -13.06 -10.88
CA LEU A 226 -0.85 -11.94 -11.79
C LEU A 226 -1.22 -10.66 -11.05
N PRO A 227 -0.26 -9.74 -10.82
CA PRO A 227 -0.53 -8.48 -10.15
C PRO A 227 -1.69 -7.73 -10.78
N GLY A 228 -2.55 -7.14 -9.96
CA GLY A 228 -3.78 -6.49 -10.44
C GLY A 228 -3.53 -5.37 -11.45
N ALA A 229 -2.45 -4.60 -11.29
CA ALA A 229 -2.07 -3.54 -12.23
C ALA A 229 -1.68 -4.12 -13.61
N MET A 230 -0.88 -5.19 -13.63
CA MET A 230 -0.50 -5.90 -14.85
C MET A 230 -1.74 -6.50 -15.54
N THR A 231 -2.59 -7.21 -14.80
CA THR A 231 -3.83 -7.78 -15.33
C THR A 231 -4.76 -6.69 -15.87
N GLY A 232 -4.87 -5.56 -15.17
CA GLY A 232 -5.68 -4.41 -15.58
C GLY A 232 -5.20 -3.79 -16.90
N LEU A 233 -3.89 -3.66 -17.10
CA LEU A 233 -3.32 -3.19 -18.36
C LEU A 233 -3.63 -4.15 -19.51
N ILE A 234 -3.47 -5.46 -19.30
CA ILE A 234 -3.78 -6.49 -20.31
C ILE A 234 -5.27 -6.47 -20.66
N MET A 235 -6.15 -6.41 -19.65
CA MET A 235 -7.61 -6.29 -19.87
C MET A 235 -7.98 -4.98 -20.57
N GLY A 236 -7.20 -3.92 -20.36
CA GLY A 236 -7.33 -2.63 -21.04
C GLY A 236 -6.80 -2.62 -22.48
N GLY A 237 -6.31 -3.75 -22.99
CA GLY A 237 -5.82 -3.90 -24.37
C GLY A 237 -4.34 -3.57 -24.57
N ALA A 238 -3.58 -3.30 -23.50
CA ALA A 238 -2.13 -3.14 -23.60
C ALA A 238 -1.45 -4.48 -23.92
N SER A 239 -0.28 -4.42 -24.56
CA SER A 239 0.46 -5.65 -24.86
C SER A 239 0.93 -6.34 -23.56
N PRO A 240 0.90 -7.68 -23.48
CA PRO A 240 1.40 -8.39 -22.30
C PRO A 240 2.87 -8.05 -21.99
N LEU A 241 3.69 -7.82 -23.02
CA LEU A 241 5.11 -7.50 -22.84
C LEU A 241 5.31 -6.15 -22.15
N GLU A 242 4.58 -5.11 -22.55
CA GLU A 242 4.62 -3.80 -21.87
C GLU A 242 4.16 -3.93 -20.42
N ALA A 243 3.06 -4.65 -20.18
CA ALA A 243 2.54 -4.86 -18.82
C ALA A 243 3.56 -5.57 -17.92
N ILE A 244 4.29 -6.57 -18.44
CA ILE A 244 5.35 -7.29 -17.71
C ILE A 244 6.52 -6.36 -17.39
N GLN A 245 7.00 -5.56 -18.36
CA GLN A 245 8.12 -4.64 -18.16
C GLN A 245 7.80 -3.62 -17.05
N LEU A 246 6.59 -3.04 -17.08
CA LEU A 246 6.11 -2.15 -16.03
C LEU A 246 6.08 -2.85 -14.67
N GLN A 247 5.55 -4.07 -14.63
CA GLN A 247 5.40 -4.80 -13.39
C GLN A 247 6.75 -5.20 -12.76
N ILE A 248 7.75 -5.58 -13.56
CA ILE A 248 9.11 -5.89 -13.07
C ILE A 248 9.71 -4.68 -12.34
N VAL A 249 9.58 -3.48 -12.93
CA VAL A 249 10.04 -2.23 -12.31
C VAL A 249 9.31 -1.99 -10.99
N VAL A 250 7.98 -2.10 -10.97
CA VAL A 250 7.17 -1.89 -9.76
C VAL A 250 7.56 -2.86 -8.65
N MET A 251 7.79 -4.14 -8.95
CA MET A 251 8.21 -5.13 -7.95
C MET A 251 9.57 -4.78 -7.33
N ASN A 252 10.55 -4.40 -8.15
CA ASN A 252 11.87 -3.97 -7.69
C ASN A 252 11.79 -2.73 -6.79
N MET A 253 10.92 -1.79 -7.13
CA MET A 253 10.69 -0.60 -6.32
C MET A 253 10.01 -0.92 -4.98
N MET A 254 9.02 -1.80 -4.98
CA MET A 254 8.30 -2.20 -3.76
C MET A 254 9.26 -2.84 -2.76
N ILE A 255 10.10 -3.79 -3.19
CA ILE A 255 11.07 -4.42 -2.29
C ILE A 255 12.15 -3.44 -1.81
N GLY A 256 12.65 -2.58 -2.70
CA GLY A 256 13.65 -1.56 -2.37
C GLY A 256 13.13 -0.55 -1.35
N ALA A 257 11.98 0.07 -1.62
CA ALA A 257 11.40 1.07 -0.74
C ALA A 257 10.98 0.49 0.62
N ALA A 258 10.42 -0.72 0.64
CA ALA A 258 10.04 -1.38 1.88
C ALA A 258 11.25 -1.68 2.76
N THR A 259 12.34 -2.17 2.16
CA THR A 259 13.60 -2.47 2.84
C THR A 259 14.22 -1.19 3.42
N MET A 260 14.33 -0.13 2.61
CA MET A 260 14.86 1.16 3.08
C MET A 260 14.00 1.76 4.18
N SER A 261 12.68 1.70 4.04
CA SER A 261 11.74 2.21 5.05
C SER A 261 11.86 1.46 6.37
N CYS A 262 11.92 0.12 6.36
CA CYS A 262 12.01 -0.62 7.61
C CYS A 262 13.39 -0.52 8.28
N MET A 263 14.48 -0.40 7.51
CA MET A 263 15.81 -0.11 8.05
C MET A 263 15.89 1.28 8.68
N MET A 264 15.28 2.29 8.05
CA MET A 264 15.18 3.62 8.65
C MET A 264 14.32 3.58 9.92
N ALA A 265 13.23 2.81 9.89
CA ALA A 265 12.36 2.66 11.06
C ALA A 265 13.07 2.02 12.25
N THR A 266 13.88 0.98 12.04
CA THR A 266 14.67 0.40 13.13
C THR A 266 15.69 1.40 13.66
N TYR A 267 16.37 2.15 12.77
CA TYR A 267 17.33 3.19 13.14
C TYR A 267 16.73 4.36 13.93
N LEU A 268 15.50 4.77 13.62
CA LEU A 268 14.82 5.86 14.32
C LEU A 268 14.06 5.40 15.57
N CYS A 269 13.68 4.12 15.63
CA CYS A 269 12.91 3.56 16.72
C CYS A 269 13.79 3.14 17.91
N TRP A 270 14.99 2.58 17.65
CA TRP A 270 15.83 2.05 18.73
C TRP A 270 16.20 3.08 19.82
N PRO A 271 16.51 4.37 19.54
CA PRO A 271 16.86 5.31 20.60
C PRO A 271 15.70 5.60 21.54
N ALA A 272 14.45 5.40 21.08
CA ALA A 272 13.26 5.62 21.87
C ALA A 272 13.00 4.51 22.91
N PHE A 273 13.74 3.40 22.86
CA PHE A 273 13.64 2.31 23.84
C PHE A 273 14.65 2.42 24.98
N PHE A 274 15.63 3.33 24.88
CA PHE A 274 16.72 3.45 25.83
C PHE A 274 16.84 4.87 26.39
N THR A 275 17.23 4.97 27.65
CA THR A 275 17.60 6.25 28.25
C THR A 275 18.97 6.71 27.77
N LYS A 276 19.33 7.98 28.03
CA LYS A 276 20.68 8.51 27.76
C LYS A 276 21.79 7.74 28.49
N ALA A 277 21.46 7.02 29.56
CA ALA A 277 22.38 6.18 30.33
C ALA A 277 22.41 4.71 29.85
N TYR A 278 21.87 4.41 28.65
CA TYR A 278 21.77 3.05 28.09
C TYR A 278 21.04 2.05 28.97
N GLN A 279 19.99 2.50 29.66
CA GLN A 279 19.05 1.63 30.37
C GLN A 279 17.76 1.48 29.55
N LEU A 280 17.08 0.33 29.66
CA LEU A 280 15.77 0.16 29.03
C LEU A 280 14.75 1.11 29.66
N GLU A 281 14.00 1.83 28.83
CA GLU A 281 12.96 2.72 29.30
C GLU A 281 11.68 1.92 29.60
N THR A 282 11.50 1.55 30.88
CA THR A 282 10.38 0.73 31.35
C THR A 282 9.00 1.30 31.02
N LYS A 283 8.87 2.64 30.92
CA LYS A 283 7.62 3.34 30.52
C LYS A 283 7.12 2.96 29.13
N VAL A 284 8.02 2.52 28.24
CA VAL A 284 7.66 2.11 26.87
C VAL A 284 7.06 0.69 26.84
N PHE A 285 7.37 -0.09 27.87
CA PHE A 285 6.99 -1.50 27.96
C PHE A 285 5.85 -1.75 28.97
N SER A 286 5.58 -0.81 29.88
CA SER A 286 4.38 -0.79 30.71
C SER A 286 3.13 -0.57 29.84
N ASN A 287 2.12 -1.44 30.00
CA ASN A 287 0.85 -1.34 29.30
C ASN A 287 -0.04 -0.27 29.94
#